data_AF-A0A4D7CTK2-F1
#
_entry.id   AF-A0A4D7CTK2-F1
#
_cell.length_a   1.000
_cell.length_b   1.000
_cell.length_c   1.000
_cell.angle_alpha   90.00
_cell.angle_beta   90.00
_cell.angle_gamma   90.00
#
_symmetry.space_group_name_H-M   'P 1'
#
loop_
_entity.id
_entity.type
_entity.pdbx_description
1 polymer ?
#
loop_
_entity_poly.entity_id
_entity_poly.type
_entity_poly.pdbx_seq_one_letter_code
_entity_poly.pdbx_strand_id
1 'polypeptide(L)'
;MSITAETAKDHANDPAVLCCRAEGNITIEPANLEDPAIFADLEDSGLLTIPENCLTIGEVIGATLLTTTDALVPLTADLVSGIQQTVEEEKAEEVEVIETPATSSEVAVSHATSTSVSGQTIKISIAEGKGIELELPIVVTGAAPAVQQTSVLGEDAVSSVATTVNETVTNEQEPIKMRSVTRQHINITNVVFGEETKIEDNTLIIRKPEEISAEAVELEELVENMKIDIITPDKYDTYSETIMDVQPIATKIEGDLGHGITRIMDGVVVVLTGTDANGVQIGEFGSSEGELDRNIMWGRPGAPDKGEIFIKTQVTIKAGANMERPGPLAAHKASDYLTQEIREALKKADEALIVDTNEITQYRRPGKKKVLVIKEIMGQGAMHDNLIMPVEPVGTLGAKPNVDLGNLPVILAPTEVLDGGIHALTCIGPASKETSRHYWREPLVQEAMNDEEIDLVGVMFVGSPQANSEKYYVSKRLGMTIEAMGIDGAIITTEGFGNNHIDFASHIEEVGKRGIKVVGDSYSAVQGALVVGNEHMVAMVDNNKSKQGIENEILSNNTLCREDAIRDLAMLKTLMGGGTIKPAERKWNPNVKQNNIEVIEAKLGKKIELVENEQTLPKSKKRQEIYEIED
;
A
#
# COMPACT_ATOMS: atom_id res chain seq x y z
N MET A 1 -18.23 -11.16 -17.24
CA MET A 1 -17.37 -12.20 -17.86
C MET A 1 -18.03 -13.52 -17.51
N SER A 2 -18.18 -14.46 -18.44
CA SER A 2 -18.93 -15.67 -18.11
C SER A 2 -18.21 -16.55 -17.09
N ILE A 3 -18.99 -17.25 -16.28
CA ILE A 3 -18.47 -18.04 -15.16
C ILE A 3 -17.84 -19.36 -15.62
N THR A 4 -16.88 -19.85 -14.82
CA THR A 4 -16.28 -21.18 -15.02
C THR A 4 -17.16 -22.28 -14.42
N ALA A 5 -16.87 -23.55 -14.76
CA ALA A 5 -17.57 -24.68 -14.17
C ALA A 5 -17.33 -24.85 -12.66
N GLU A 6 -16.25 -24.29 -12.12
CA GLU A 6 -15.95 -24.28 -10.68
C GLU A 6 -16.81 -23.22 -9.99
N THR A 7 -16.77 -21.99 -10.49
CA THR A 7 -17.61 -20.85 -10.03
C THR A 7 -19.10 -21.19 -10.06
N ALA A 8 -19.57 -21.88 -11.12
CA ALA A 8 -20.96 -22.31 -11.23
C ALA A 8 -21.41 -23.28 -10.12
N LYS A 9 -20.50 -24.04 -9.53
CA LYS A 9 -20.81 -24.92 -8.39
C LYS A 9 -20.87 -24.14 -7.09
N ASP A 10 -19.92 -23.25 -6.87
CA ASP A 10 -19.85 -22.44 -5.65
C ASP A 10 -21.04 -21.48 -5.55
N HIS A 11 -21.54 -21.01 -6.69
CA HIS A 11 -22.67 -20.10 -6.82
C HIS A 11 -23.95 -20.78 -7.31
N ALA A 12 -24.11 -22.09 -7.07
CA ALA A 12 -25.26 -22.84 -7.59
C ALA A 12 -26.63 -22.30 -7.11
N ASN A 13 -26.68 -21.64 -5.95
CA ASN A 13 -27.90 -21.07 -5.38
C ASN A 13 -28.12 -19.59 -5.75
N ASP A 14 -27.19 -18.97 -6.46
CA ASP A 14 -27.31 -17.58 -6.87
C ASP A 14 -28.14 -17.44 -8.15
N PRO A 15 -28.72 -16.24 -8.43
CA PRO A 15 -29.55 -16.02 -9.61
C PRO A 15 -28.84 -16.35 -10.92
N ALA A 16 -29.58 -16.89 -11.89
CA ALA A 16 -29.06 -17.16 -13.21
C ALA A 16 -29.32 -15.98 -14.15
N VAL A 17 -28.27 -15.29 -14.58
CA VAL A 17 -28.35 -14.17 -15.53
C VAL A 17 -27.46 -14.47 -16.73
N LEU A 18 -27.92 -14.14 -17.95
CA LEU A 18 -27.11 -14.33 -19.16
C LEU A 18 -25.94 -13.34 -19.23
N CYS A 19 -24.73 -13.84 -19.47
CA CYS A 19 -23.54 -13.01 -19.68
C CYS A 19 -23.55 -12.31 -21.04
N CYS A 20 -23.93 -13.04 -22.08
CA CYS A 20 -23.96 -12.58 -23.46
C CYS A 20 -25.33 -12.90 -24.06
N ARG A 21 -25.66 -12.24 -25.18
CA ARG A 21 -26.80 -12.65 -26.00
C ARG A 21 -26.63 -14.12 -26.40
N ALA A 22 -27.65 -14.92 -26.11
CA ALA A 22 -27.70 -16.35 -26.39
C ALA A 22 -28.79 -16.65 -27.41
N GLU A 23 -28.49 -17.50 -28.40
CA GLU A 23 -29.50 -17.97 -29.35
C GLU A 23 -30.46 -18.95 -28.68
N GLY A 24 -31.73 -18.94 -29.10
CA GLY A 24 -32.70 -19.92 -28.63
C GLY A 24 -32.35 -21.34 -29.08
N ASN A 25 -32.80 -22.32 -28.30
CA ASN A 25 -32.57 -23.77 -28.44
C ASN A 25 -31.13 -24.22 -28.17
N ILE A 26 -30.34 -23.45 -27.42
CA ILE A 26 -29.05 -23.90 -26.89
C ILE A 26 -29.21 -24.52 -25.51
N THR A 27 -28.27 -25.38 -25.14
CA THR A 27 -28.10 -25.85 -23.76
C THR A 27 -27.32 -24.79 -22.98
N ILE A 28 -27.80 -24.44 -21.79
CA ILE A 28 -27.16 -23.46 -20.93
C ILE A 28 -25.97 -24.13 -20.23
N GLU A 29 -24.80 -23.56 -20.47
CA GLU A 29 -23.53 -23.92 -19.86
C GLU A 29 -23.03 -22.78 -18.95
N PRO A 30 -22.08 -23.03 -18.04
CA PRO A 30 -21.46 -21.97 -17.23
C PRO A 30 -20.98 -20.77 -18.06
N ALA A 31 -20.42 -21.03 -19.25
CA ALA A 31 -19.95 -20.00 -20.17
C ALA A 31 -21.07 -19.07 -20.73
N ASN A 32 -22.35 -19.39 -20.51
CA ASN A 32 -23.48 -18.53 -20.87
C ASN A 32 -23.94 -17.63 -19.73
N LEU A 33 -23.55 -17.93 -18.49
CA LEU A 33 -24.05 -17.25 -17.30
C LEU A 33 -23.05 -16.21 -16.81
N GLU A 34 -23.57 -15.10 -16.31
CA GLU A 34 -22.81 -13.99 -15.75
C GLU A 34 -22.41 -14.29 -14.31
N ASP A 35 -21.33 -13.66 -13.85
CA ASP A 35 -20.80 -13.83 -12.50
C ASP A 35 -21.71 -13.17 -11.45
N PRO A 36 -22.31 -13.92 -10.50
CA PRO A 36 -23.12 -13.35 -9.44
C PRO A 36 -22.40 -12.32 -8.59
N ALA A 37 -21.06 -12.39 -8.50
CA ALA A 37 -20.26 -11.43 -7.78
C ALA A 37 -20.44 -9.99 -8.30
N ILE A 38 -20.83 -9.80 -9.57
CA ILE A 38 -21.03 -8.46 -10.17
C ILE A 38 -22.49 -8.00 -10.20
N PHE A 39 -23.46 -8.85 -9.85
CA PHE A 39 -24.90 -8.51 -9.99
C PHE A 39 -25.29 -7.30 -9.19
N ALA A 40 -24.79 -7.22 -7.96
CA ALA A 40 -25.07 -6.12 -7.09
C ALA A 40 -24.60 -4.79 -7.74
N ASP A 41 -23.45 -4.77 -8.42
CA ASP A 41 -22.93 -3.58 -9.14
C ASP A 41 -23.76 -3.25 -10.38
N LEU A 42 -24.26 -4.27 -11.06
CA LEU A 42 -25.18 -4.08 -12.18
C LEU A 42 -26.55 -3.55 -11.73
N GLU A 43 -27.06 -3.97 -10.57
CA GLU A 43 -28.28 -3.43 -9.98
C GLU A 43 -28.10 -1.98 -9.51
N ASP A 44 -26.99 -1.67 -8.85
CA ASP A 44 -26.65 -0.31 -8.40
C ASP A 44 -26.48 0.66 -9.58
N SER A 45 -25.94 0.20 -10.71
CA SER A 45 -25.82 1.00 -11.94
C SER A 45 -27.13 1.06 -12.76
N GLY A 46 -28.17 0.33 -12.35
CA GLY A 46 -29.45 0.24 -13.05
C GLY A 46 -29.39 -0.53 -14.36
N LEU A 47 -28.31 -1.30 -14.59
CA LEU A 47 -28.12 -2.16 -15.77
C LEU A 47 -28.79 -3.52 -15.62
N LEU A 48 -29.04 -3.96 -14.38
CA LEU A 48 -29.69 -5.22 -14.06
C LEU A 48 -30.82 -5.00 -13.05
N THR A 49 -31.84 -5.83 -13.13
CA THR A 49 -32.89 -5.91 -12.10
C THR A 49 -33.27 -7.36 -11.99
N ILE A 50 -32.97 -8.00 -10.86
CA ILE A 50 -33.26 -9.41 -10.66
C ILE A 50 -34.65 -9.55 -10.04
N PRO A 51 -35.63 -10.15 -10.74
CA PRO A 51 -36.96 -10.34 -10.19
C PRO A 51 -36.97 -11.50 -9.19
N GLU A 52 -37.93 -11.50 -8.25
CA GLU A 52 -38.07 -12.56 -7.22
C GLU A 52 -38.26 -13.97 -7.81
N ASN A 53 -38.73 -14.08 -9.05
CA ASN A 53 -38.95 -15.36 -9.74
C ASN A 53 -37.77 -15.79 -10.63
N CYS A 54 -36.58 -15.19 -10.47
CA CYS A 54 -35.38 -15.63 -11.16
C CYS A 54 -34.96 -17.02 -10.67
N LEU A 55 -34.64 -17.90 -11.62
CA LEU A 55 -34.09 -19.22 -11.34
C LEU A 55 -32.63 -19.12 -10.92
N THR A 56 -32.14 -20.13 -10.21
CA THR A 56 -30.74 -20.23 -9.77
C THR A 56 -29.84 -20.84 -10.83
N ILE A 57 -28.53 -20.62 -10.71
CA ILE A 57 -27.51 -21.20 -11.60
C ILE A 57 -27.61 -22.74 -11.64
N GLY A 58 -27.79 -23.38 -10.48
CA GLY A 58 -27.92 -24.83 -10.37
C GLY A 58 -29.16 -25.38 -11.07
N GLU A 59 -30.25 -24.63 -11.07
CA GLU A 59 -31.50 -25.01 -11.73
C GLU A 59 -31.41 -24.93 -13.26
N VAL A 60 -30.68 -23.96 -13.80
CA VAL A 60 -30.64 -23.72 -15.27
C VAL A 60 -29.50 -24.43 -15.99
N ILE A 61 -28.45 -24.88 -15.30
CA ILE A 61 -27.33 -25.57 -15.97
C ILE A 61 -27.81 -26.90 -16.58
N GLY A 62 -27.59 -27.05 -17.89
CA GLY A 62 -28.11 -28.18 -18.67
C GLY A 62 -29.56 -28.01 -19.16
N ALA A 63 -30.26 -26.96 -18.75
CA ALA A 63 -31.56 -26.60 -19.30
C ALA A 63 -31.41 -26.02 -20.72
N THR A 64 -32.51 -26.05 -21.49
CA THR A 64 -32.56 -25.49 -22.85
C THR A 64 -33.21 -24.10 -22.82
N LEU A 65 -32.49 -23.10 -23.32
CA LEU A 65 -33.03 -21.75 -23.52
C LEU A 65 -34.04 -21.76 -24.69
N LEU A 66 -35.26 -21.26 -24.49
CA LEU A 66 -36.35 -21.43 -25.45
C LEU A 66 -36.35 -20.40 -26.58
N THR A 67 -35.96 -19.16 -26.29
CA THR A 67 -35.96 -18.05 -27.23
C THR A 67 -34.60 -17.35 -27.21
N THR A 68 -34.25 -16.66 -28.30
CA THR A 68 -33.04 -15.83 -28.31
C THR A 68 -33.22 -14.69 -27.31
N THR A 69 -32.30 -14.59 -26.36
CA THR A 69 -32.37 -13.64 -25.24
C THR A 69 -31.09 -12.81 -25.21
N ASP A 70 -31.22 -11.50 -25.00
CA ASP A 70 -30.07 -10.59 -24.92
C ASP A 70 -29.28 -10.78 -23.60
N ALA A 71 -28.11 -10.16 -23.53
CA ALA A 71 -27.27 -10.18 -22.32
C ALA A 71 -27.95 -9.48 -21.13
N LEU A 72 -27.52 -9.82 -19.91
CA LEU A 72 -28.01 -9.25 -18.65
C LEU A 72 -29.51 -9.47 -18.40
N VAL A 73 -30.08 -10.52 -19.00
CA VAL A 73 -31.46 -10.93 -18.73
C VAL A 73 -31.45 -12.05 -17.68
N PRO A 74 -32.10 -11.84 -16.52
CA PRO A 74 -32.34 -12.90 -15.54
C PRO A 74 -33.21 -14.02 -16.15
N LEU A 75 -32.82 -15.27 -15.93
CA LEU A 75 -33.52 -16.43 -16.46
C LEU A 75 -34.69 -16.79 -15.55
N THR A 76 -35.88 -16.81 -16.13
CA THR A 76 -37.14 -17.14 -15.48
C THR A 76 -37.75 -18.39 -16.13
N ALA A 77 -38.67 -19.05 -15.44
CA ALA A 77 -39.24 -20.33 -15.90
C ALA A 77 -39.91 -20.28 -17.29
N ASP A 78 -40.29 -19.11 -17.79
CA ASP A 78 -40.84 -18.90 -19.14
C ASP A 78 -39.77 -18.89 -20.25
N LEU A 79 -38.50 -18.69 -19.91
CA LEU A 79 -37.39 -18.61 -20.86
C LEU A 79 -36.63 -19.94 -21.02
N VAL A 80 -36.82 -20.89 -20.12
CA VAL A 80 -36.03 -22.13 -20.04
C VAL A 80 -36.90 -23.37 -19.91
N SER A 81 -36.44 -24.48 -20.48
CA SER A 81 -37.08 -25.80 -20.37
C SER A 81 -36.08 -26.86 -19.95
N GLY A 82 -36.52 -27.84 -19.17
CA GLY A 82 -35.64 -28.89 -18.64
C GLY A 82 -34.82 -28.47 -17.42
N ILE A 83 -35.37 -27.59 -16.59
CA ILE A 83 -34.80 -27.14 -15.31
C ILE A 83 -34.53 -28.35 -14.40
N GLN A 84 -33.39 -28.37 -13.72
CA GLN A 84 -33.10 -29.38 -12.69
C GLN A 84 -33.90 -29.07 -11.42
N GLN A 85 -34.69 -30.01 -10.92
CA GLN A 85 -35.37 -29.87 -9.63
C GLN A 85 -34.34 -29.99 -8.49
N THR A 86 -34.18 -28.93 -7.71
CA THR A 86 -33.50 -28.95 -6.42
C THR A 86 -34.37 -29.64 -5.38
N VAL A 87 -33.76 -30.54 -4.61
CA VAL A 87 -34.38 -31.21 -3.45
C VAL A 87 -34.34 -30.22 -2.29
N GLU A 88 -35.49 -29.72 -1.86
CA GLU A 88 -35.59 -28.91 -0.62
C GLU A 88 -35.30 -29.80 0.61
N GLU A 89 -34.27 -29.45 1.38
CA GLU A 89 -34.14 -29.90 2.77
C GLU A 89 -35.20 -29.16 3.62
N GLU A 90 -36.28 -29.86 3.96
CA GLU A 90 -37.27 -29.38 4.92
C GLU A 90 -36.63 -29.15 6.30
N LYS A 91 -36.72 -27.90 6.78
CA LYS A 91 -36.58 -27.57 8.20
C LYS A 91 -37.66 -28.32 9.00
N ALA A 92 -37.25 -29.35 9.73
CA ALA A 92 -38.07 -29.98 10.74
C ALA A 92 -38.15 -29.11 12.00
N GLU A 93 -39.38 -28.82 12.43
CA GLU A 93 -39.72 -28.18 13.70
C GLU A 93 -39.18 -28.96 14.92
N GLU A 94 -38.67 -28.22 15.90
CA GLU A 94 -38.31 -28.73 17.23
C GLU A 94 -39.53 -29.31 17.95
N VAL A 95 -39.45 -30.59 18.33
CA VAL A 95 -40.25 -31.17 19.42
C VAL A 95 -39.32 -31.88 20.39
N GLU A 96 -39.19 -31.34 21.60
CA GLU A 96 -38.55 -31.97 22.75
C GLU A 96 -39.29 -33.25 23.19
N VAL A 97 -38.58 -34.39 23.31
CA VAL A 97 -38.82 -35.40 24.39
C VAL A 97 -37.54 -36.18 24.76
N ILE A 98 -36.97 -35.79 25.90
CA ILE A 98 -36.38 -36.50 27.06
C ILE A 98 -36.10 -38.05 27.02
N GLU A 99 -34.85 -38.38 27.40
CA GLU A 99 -34.22 -39.51 28.16
C GLU A 99 -34.01 -40.97 27.61
N THR A 100 -32.74 -41.25 27.27
CA THR A 100 -31.78 -42.31 27.78
C THR A 100 -32.12 -43.83 27.75
N PRO A 101 -31.17 -44.75 28.09
CA PRO A 101 -30.12 -45.31 27.21
C PRO A 101 -30.15 -46.86 27.13
N ALA A 102 -29.37 -47.51 26.25
CA ALA A 102 -28.52 -48.69 26.56
C ALA A 102 -27.99 -49.49 25.33
N THR A 103 -26.68 -49.76 25.42
CA THR A 103 -25.93 -51.02 25.13
C THR A 103 -25.80 -51.63 23.72
N SER A 104 -24.57 -51.49 23.20
CA SER A 104 -23.58 -52.53 22.82
C SER A 104 -24.01 -53.84 22.14
N SER A 105 -23.32 -54.15 21.03
CA SER A 105 -22.62 -55.44 20.85
C SER A 105 -21.68 -55.42 19.63
N GLU A 106 -20.40 -55.75 19.87
CA GLU A 106 -19.40 -56.25 18.92
C GLU A 106 -19.88 -57.57 18.25
N VAL A 107 -19.32 -58.11 17.16
CA VAL A 107 -18.02 -58.81 17.09
C VAL A 107 -17.70 -59.31 15.65
N ALA A 108 -16.42 -59.14 15.28
CA ALA A 108 -15.48 -59.93 14.45
C ALA A 108 -15.72 -60.32 12.98
N VAL A 109 -14.60 -60.21 12.23
CA VAL A 109 -14.13 -61.25 11.29
C VAL A 109 -12.62 -61.49 11.47
N SER A 110 -12.22 -62.75 11.34
CA SER A 110 -10.95 -63.38 11.73
C SER A 110 -9.88 -63.51 10.63
N HIS A 111 -8.64 -63.18 11.00
CA HIS A 111 -7.32 -63.84 10.78
C HIS A 111 -6.92 -64.56 9.46
N ALA A 112 -5.74 -64.18 8.96
CA ALA A 112 -4.72 -65.11 8.43
C ALA A 112 -3.31 -64.65 8.84
N THR A 113 -2.44 -65.58 9.24
CA THR A 113 -1.10 -65.34 9.80
C THR A 113 0.06 -65.77 8.90
N SER A 114 1.13 -64.95 8.97
CA SER A 114 2.58 -65.21 8.94
C SER A 114 3.30 -65.68 7.66
N THR A 115 4.28 -64.87 7.23
CA THR A 115 5.65 -65.27 6.86
C THR A 115 6.60 -64.05 6.95
N SER A 116 7.90 -64.31 6.95
CA SER A 116 8.97 -63.59 7.65
C SER A 116 10.04 -62.91 6.76
N VAL A 117 10.72 -61.92 7.33
CA VAL A 117 12.13 -61.48 7.14
C VAL A 117 12.47 -60.31 6.16
N SER A 118 13.13 -59.31 6.76
CA SER A 118 14.17 -58.35 6.30
C SER A 118 13.90 -57.29 5.23
N GLY A 119 14.21 -56.04 5.58
CA GLY A 119 14.52 -54.94 4.66
C GLY A 119 13.62 -53.72 4.83
N GLN A 120 14.08 -52.71 5.59
CA GLN A 120 13.35 -51.45 5.81
C GLN A 120 13.54 -50.52 4.60
N THR A 121 12.53 -50.49 3.72
CA THR A 121 12.30 -49.43 2.72
C THR A 121 10.81 -49.12 2.68
N ILE A 122 10.42 -47.84 2.75
CA ILE A 122 9.02 -47.44 2.54
C ILE A 122 8.79 -47.27 1.04
N LYS A 123 7.84 -48.03 0.47
CA LYS A 123 7.30 -47.79 -0.88
C LYS A 123 5.97 -47.04 -0.76
N ILE A 124 5.89 -45.88 -1.40
CA ILE A 124 4.65 -45.12 -1.57
C ILE A 124 4.16 -45.34 -3.01
N SER A 125 2.92 -45.77 -3.17
CA SER A 125 2.27 -45.96 -4.48
C SER A 125 1.05 -45.04 -4.58
N ILE A 126 1.00 -44.19 -5.60
CA ILE A 126 -0.10 -43.25 -5.86
C ILE A 126 -0.96 -43.84 -6.99
N ALA A 127 -2.27 -43.95 -6.78
CA ALA A 127 -3.16 -44.77 -7.61
C ALA A 127 -3.60 -44.13 -8.94
N GLU A 128 -3.32 -42.86 -9.20
CA GLU A 128 -3.58 -42.22 -10.50
C GLU A 128 -2.42 -41.30 -10.91
N GLY A 129 -1.44 -41.89 -11.59
CA GLY A 129 -0.31 -41.17 -12.17
C GLY A 129 0.77 -42.16 -12.59
N LYS A 130 0.84 -42.51 -13.88
CA LYS A 130 1.75 -43.55 -14.37
C LYS A 130 3.22 -43.12 -14.22
N GLY A 131 4.00 -43.91 -13.47
CA GLY A 131 5.45 -44.03 -13.64
C GLY A 131 6.36 -43.21 -12.72
N ILE A 132 6.05 -43.09 -11.42
CA ILE A 132 6.99 -42.54 -10.43
C ILE A 132 7.18 -43.54 -9.29
N GLU A 133 8.42 -44.04 -9.11
CA GLU A 133 8.84 -44.79 -7.93
C GLU A 133 9.82 -43.91 -7.12
N LEU A 134 9.48 -43.63 -5.86
CA LEU A 134 10.34 -42.90 -4.91
C LEU A 134 10.84 -43.85 -3.84
N GLU A 135 12.16 -43.91 -3.66
CA GLU A 135 12.83 -44.73 -2.65
C GLU A 135 13.63 -43.82 -1.72
N LEU A 136 13.26 -43.77 -0.42
CA LEU A 136 13.91 -42.93 0.59
C LEU A 136 14.44 -43.82 1.74
N PRO A 137 15.75 -43.80 2.04
CA PRO A 137 16.30 -44.51 3.18
C PRO A 137 16.08 -43.72 4.49
N ILE A 138 15.49 -44.37 5.49
CA ILE A 138 15.35 -43.80 6.84
C ILE A 138 16.66 -43.99 7.60
N VAL A 139 17.38 -42.90 7.85
CA VAL A 139 18.51 -42.90 8.80
C VAL A 139 17.95 -42.76 10.21
N VAL A 140 17.80 -43.88 10.91
CA VAL A 140 17.53 -43.91 12.36
C VAL A 140 18.87 -43.71 13.08
N THR A 141 19.11 -42.52 13.61
CA THR A 141 20.27 -42.24 14.47
C THR A 141 20.00 -42.74 15.89
N GLY A 142 20.59 -43.88 16.24
CA GLY A 142 20.62 -44.35 17.63
C GLY A 142 21.28 -45.71 17.83
N ALA A 143 22.62 -45.74 17.87
CA ALA A 143 23.44 -46.50 18.82
C ALA A 143 24.90 -46.63 18.31
N ALA A 144 25.84 -46.10 19.09
CA ALA A 144 27.28 -46.26 18.89
C ALA A 144 27.80 -47.59 19.46
N PRO A 145 28.98 -48.08 19.02
CA PRO A 145 29.81 -48.97 19.82
C PRO A 145 31.14 -48.33 20.24
N ALA A 146 31.31 -48.26 21.57
CA ALA A 146 32.45 -48.67 22.41
C ALA A 146 33.88 -48.09 22.30
N VAL A 147 34.46 -47.96 23.53
CA VAL A 147 35.88 -47.92 23.98
C VAL A 147 36.51 -46.50 23.98
N GLN A 148 37.00 -45.88 25.08
CA GLN A 148 37.75 -46.34 26.27
C GLN A 148 37.78 -45.26 27.39
N GLN A 149 37.73 -45.71 28.67
CA GLN A 149 38.31 -45.17 29.95
C GLN A 149 38.42 -43.63 30.18
N THR A 150 38.04 -43.05 31.33
CA THR A 150 38.55 -43.31 32.69
C THR A 150 37.73 -42.54 33.77
N SER A 151 37.42 -43.21 34.90
CA SER A 151 37.20 -42.77 36.31
C SER A 151 36.97 -41.28 36.65
N VAL A 152 36.03 -40.83 37.50
CA VAL A 152 35.85 -41.17 38.94
C VAL A 152 34.48 -40.66 39.50
N LEU A 153 33.85 -41.48 40.37
CA LEU A 153 33.11 -41.22 41.64
C LEU A 153 32.19 -39.97 41.77
N GLY A 154 30.93 -40.02 42.23
CA GLY A 154 30.15 -41.05 42.93
C GLY A 154 28.66 -40.68 43.10
N GLU A 155 27.93 -41.64 43.70
CA GLU A 155 26.48 -41.76 44.01
C GLU A 155 25.91 -40.59 44.85
N ASP A 156 24.62 -40.25 44.97
CA ASP A 156 23.32 -40.97 45.09
C ASP A 156 22.20 -40.03 44.56
N ALA A 157 21.24 -40.44 43.72
CA ALA A 157 20.02 -41.20 43.98
C ALA A 157 18.84 -40.46 44.70
N VAL A 158 17.72 -40.38 43.97
CA VAL A 158 16.30 -40.56 44.38
C VAL A 158 15.35 -39.34 44.32
N SER A 159 14.49 -39.41 43.28
CA SER A 159 13.03 -39.14 43.23
C SER A 159 12.50 -37.73 43.55
N SER A 160 11.81 -37.11 42.60
CA SER A 160 10.36 -37.32 42.39
C SER A 160 9.78 -36.33 41.38
N VAL A 161 9.01 -36.88 40.44
CA VAL A 161 8.01 -36.29 39.53
C VAL A 161 7.62 -34.83 39.79
N ALA A 162 7.81 -33.97 38.80
CA ALA A 162 7.05 -32.74 38.63
C ALA A 162 6.83 -32.45 37.13
N THR A 163 5.58 -32.61 36.72
CA THR A 163 4.84 -31.92 35.66
C THR A 163 5.67 -31.15 34.63
N THR A 164 5.77 -31.69 33.41
CA THR A 164 6.18 -30.94 32.22
C THR A 164 5.11 -29.92 31.88
N VAL A 165 5.32 -28.68 32.34
CA VAL A 165 4.80 -27.50 31.65
C VAL A 165 5.77 -27.26 30.50
N ASN A 166 5.31 -27.42 29.26
CA ASN A 166 6.03 -26.93 28.10
C ASN A 166 5.99 -25.40 28.15
N GLU A 167 6.90 -24.80 28.92
CA GLU A 167 7.28 -23.42 28.69
C GLU A 167 8.05 -23.38 27.37
N THR A 168 7.38 -22.91 26.33
CA THR A 168 8.05 -22.33 25.16
C THR A 168 8.95 -21.20 25.65
N VAL A 169 10.22 -21.51 25.90
CA VAL A 169 11.26 -20.51 26.12
C VAL A 169 11.45 -19.77 24.79
N THR A 170 10.72 -18.67 24.60
CA THR A 170 11.08 -17.67 23.60
C THR A 170 12.38 -17.04 24.08
N ASN A 171 13.49 -17.48 23.49
CA ASN A 171 14.78 -16.86 23.68
C ASN A 171 14.72 -15.49 22.97
N GLU A 172 14.24 -14.45 23.66
CA GLU A 172 14.21 -13.08 23.12
C GLU A 172 15.65 -12.62 22.91
N GLN A 173 16.11 -12.72 21.67
CA GLN A 173 17.40 -12.18 21.27
C GLN A 173 17.33 -10.66 21.29
N GLU A 174 18.38 -10.01 21.76
CA GLU A 174 18.43 -8.54 21.80
C GLU A 174 18.29 -7.95 20.37
N PRO A 175 17.60 -6.80 20.22
CA PRO A 175 17.53 -6.08 18.95
C PRO A 175 18.92 -5.78 18.37
N ILE A 176 19.11 -6.04 17.09
CA ILE A 176 20.36 -5.80 16.37
C ILE A 176 20.29 -4.42 15.73
N LYS A 177 21.08 -3.45 16.20
CA LYS A 177 21.25 -2.15 15.53
C LYS A 177 21.92 -2.39 14.17
N MET A 178 21.23 -2.03 13.09
CA MET A 178 21.75 -2.21 11.73
C MET A 178 22.52 -0.99 11.24
N ARG A 179 21.90 0.18 11.38
CA ARG A 179 22.38 1.46 10.87
C ARG A 179 21.59 2.59 11.54
N SER A 180 22.14 3.79 11.47
CA SER A 180 21.45 5.00 11.90
C SER A 180 21.90 6.20 11.09
N VAL A 181 21.01 7.18 11.00
CA VAL A 181 21.29 8.51 10.47
C VAL A 181 21.04 9.53 11.57
N THR A 182 21.99 10.42 11.76
CA THR A 182 21.85 11.57 12.67
C THR A 182 21.35 12.76 11.86
N ARG A 183 20.32 13.42 12.36
CA ARG A 183 19.73 14.62 11.78
C ARG A 183 20.12 15.82 12.62
N GLN A 184 20.72 16.82 12.00
CA GLN A 184 21.08 18.10 12.62
C GLN A 184 20.14 19.18 12.10
N HIS A 185 19.48 19.88 13.01
CA HIS A 185 18.44 20.82 12.68
C HIS A 185 18.92 22.27 12.86
N ILE A 186 18.74 23.09 11.82
CA ILE A 186 18.92 24.54 11.86
C ILE A 186 17.56 25.18 11.63
N ASN A 187 17.17 26.13 12.48
CA ASN A 187 15.88 26.80 12.37
C ASN A 187 16.00 28.09 11.57
N ILE A 188 15.21 28.20 10.49
CA ILE A 188 15.13 29.40 9.65
C ILE A 188 13.83 30.14 9.94
N THR A 189 13.94 31.43 10.27
CA THR A 189 12.79 32.29 10.58
C THR A 189 12.59 33.41 9.58
N ASN A 190 13.53 33.58 8.65
CA ASN A 190 13.48 34.63 7.64
C ASN A 190 14.17 34.16 6.35
N VAL A 191 13.63 34.52 5.20
CA VAL A 191 14.22 34.26 3.89
C VAL A 191 14.18 35.55 3.08
N VAL A 192 15.31 35.95 2.52
CA VAL A 192 15.43 37.20 1.74
C VAL A 192 16.33 37.00 0.52
N PHE A 193 16.17 37.88 -0.47
CA PHE A 193 17.11 37.95 -1.59
C PHE A 193 18.30 38.86 -1.27
N GLY A 194 19.49 38.50 -1.76
CA GLY A 194 20.74 39.22 -1.55
C GLY A 194 21.75 39.02 -2.68
N GLU A 195 23.03 39.28 -2.40
CA GLU A 195 24.11 39.15 -3.39
C GLU A 195 24.66 37.72 -3.50
N GLU A 196 24.62 36.94 -2.41
CA GLU A 196 25.16 35.58 -2.33
C GLU A 196 24.20 34.69 -1.53
N THR A 197 24.10 33.42 -1.92
CA THR A 197 23.33 32.42 -1.18
C THR A 197 24.11 31.94 0.04
N LYS A 198 23.62 32.24 1.25
CA LYS A 198 24.26 31.91 2.52
C LYS A 198 23.26 31.90 3.68
N ILE A 199 23.70 31.38 4.82
CA ILE A 199 22.92 31.38 6.06
C ILE A 199 23.62 32.27 7.07
N GLU A 200 22.90 33.25 7.61
CA GLU A 200 23.37 34.15 8.67
C GLU A 200 22.34 34.15 9.79
N ASP A 201 22.76 33.72 10.98
CA ASP A 201 21.88 33.47 12.12
C ASP A 201 20.68 32.57 11.71
N ASN A 202 19.45 33.06 11.85
CA ASN A 202 18.23 32.36 11.45
C ASN A 202 17.67 32.86 10.11
N THR A 203 18.50 33.47 9.26
CA THR A 203 18.12 34.01 7.95
C THR A 203 18.81 33.25 6.83
N LEU A 204 18.01 32.70 5.90
CA LEU A 204 18.51 32.22 4.62
C LEU A 204 18.49 33.39 3.62
N ILE A 205 19.67 33.77 3.15
CA ILE A 205 19.83 34.73 2.07
C ILE A 205 20.00 33.91 0.79
N ILE A 206 19.18 34.18 -0.22
CA ILE A 206 19.29 33.57 -1.56
C ILE A 206 19.79 34.66 -2.50
N ARG A 207 20.73 34.37 -3.40
CA ARG A 207 21.16 35.37 -4.39
C ARG A 207 20.00 35.79 -5.31
N LYS A 208 20.25 36.77 -6.18
CA LYS A 208 19.21 37.36 -7.03
C LYS A 208 18.43 36.29 -7.82
N PRO A 209 17.09 36.27 -7.69
CA PRO A 209 16.27 35.21 -8.25
C PRO A 209 16.35 35.15 -9.78
N GLU A 210 16.59 36.28 -10.46
CA GLU A 210 16.70 36.33 -11.92
C GLU A 210 17.95 35.61 -12.44
N GLU A 211 19.07 35.68 -11.71
CA GLU A 211 20.34 35.06 -12.12
C GLU A 211 20.24 33.53 -11.99
N ILE A 212 19.79 33.04 -10.81
CA ILE A 212 19.64 31.60 -10.58
C ILE A 212 18.54 30.97 -11.44
N SER A 213 17.46 31.71 -11.72
CA SER A 213 16.40 31.21 -12.60
C SER A 213 16.87 31.10 -14.05
N ALA A 214 17.68 32.06 -14.53
CA ALA A 214 18.26 31.98 -15.87
C ALA A 214 19.18 30.77 -16.02
N GLU A 215 20.02 30.51 -15.00
CA GLU A 215 20.91 29.34 -14.98
C GLU A 215 20.12 28.02 -14.94
N ALA A 216 19.06 27.93 -14.13
CA ALA A 216 18.19 26.75 -14.08
C ALA A 216 17.48 26.48 -15.41
N VAL A 217 17.01 27.54 -16.10
CA VAL A 217 16.39 27.46 -17.44
C VAL A 217 17.40 26.97 -18.48
N GLU A 218 18.65 27.44 -18.45
CA GLU A 218 19.68 27.03 -19.40
C GLU A 218 20.08 25.54 -19.28
N LEU A 219 19.88 24.93 -18.12
CA LEU A 219 20.21 23.52 -17.86
C LEU A 219 19.19 22.54 -18.43
N GLU A 220 17.94 22.96 -18.61
CA GLU A 220 16.84 22.06 -18.95
C GLU A 220 16.13 22.50 -20.24
N GLU A 221 16.30 21.72 -21.31
CA GLU A 221 15.85 22.08 -22.67
C GLU A 221 14.35 22.39 -22.75
N LEU A 222 13.53 21.77 -21.89
CA LEU A 222 12.07 21.92 -21.90
C LEU A 222 11.57 23.06 -21.03
N VAL A 223 12.42 23.71 -20.24
CA VAL A 223 12.04 24.83 -19.38
C VAL A 223 12.18 26.13 -20.16
N GLU A 224 11.11 26.92 -20.22
CA GLU A 224 11.10 28.24 -20.88
C GLU A 224 11.26 29.38 -19.87
N ASN A 225 10.75 29.20 -18.65
CA ASN A 225 10.82 30.19 -17.59
C ASN A 225 10.85 29.51 -16.21
N MET A 226 11.56 30.13 -15.28
CA MET A 226 11.46 29.83 -13.86
C MET A 226 11.36 31.16 -13.09
N LYS A 227 10.46 31.20 -12.11
CA LYS A 227 10.29 32.32 -11.19
C LYS A 227 10.38 31.81 -9.75
N ILE A 228 11.05 32.57 -8.89
CA ILE A 228 11.20 32.26 -7.48
C ILE A 228 10.48 33.32 -6.66
N ASP A 229 9.56 32.89 -5.81
CA ASP A 229 8.81 33.72 -4.88
C ASP A 229 9.06 33.28 -3.43
N ILE A 230 9.13 34.24 -2.50
CA ILE A 230 9.18 33.96 -1.05
C ILE A 230 7.79 34.22 -0.47
N ILE A 231 7.11 33.15 -0.07
CA ILE A 231 5.78 33.19 0.52
C ILE A 231 5.90 33.01 2.03
N THR A 232 5.61 34.09 2.76
CA THR A 232 5.52 34.11 4.23
C THR A 232 4.07 33.89 4.67
N PRO A 233 3.80 33.56 5.95
CA PRO A 233 2.45 33.26 6.42
C PRO A 233 1.39 34.33 6.16
N ASP A 234 1.79 35.60 6.10
CA ASP A 234 0.93 36.74 5.74
C ASP A 234 0.53 36.78 4.25
N LYS A 235 1.10 35.91 3.42
CA LYS A 235 0.85 35.81 1.96
C LYS A 235 0.22 34.48 1.54
N TYR A 236 -0.26 33.66 2.46
CA TYR A 236 -0.90 32.39 2.09
C TYR A 236 -2.24 32.58 1.35
N ASP A 237 -2.83 33.78 1.34
CA ASP A 237 -4.01 34.12 0.55
C ASP A 237 -3.69 34.41 -0.93
N THR A 238 -2.41 34.30 -1.32
CA THR A 238 -1.98 34.52 -2.70
C THR A 238 -2.32 33.32 -3.59
N TYR A 239 -2.67 33.63 -4.84
CA TYR A 239 -2.90 32.62 -5.87
C TYR A 239 -1.60 31.88 -6.20
N SER A 240 -1.72 30.57 -6.36
CA SER A 240 -0.67 29.68 -6.83
C SER A 240 -1.19 28.81 -7.96
N GLU A 241 -0.32 28.49 -8.91
CA GLU A 241 -0.52 27.33 -9.79
C GLU A 241 -0.43 26.03 -8.98
N THR A 242 -0.79 24.92 -9.63
CA THR A 242 -0.82 23.60 -9.00
C THR A 242 0.51 23.23 -8.36
N ILE A 243 0.45 22.67 -7.15
CA ILE A 243 1.62 22.18 -6.45
C ILE A 243 1.97 20.80 -7.01
N MET A 244 3.15 20.74 -7.62
CA MET A 244 3.73 19.50 -8.15
C MET A 244 4.45 18.76 -7.03
N ASP A 245 5.21 19.47 -6.19
CA ASP A 245 5.98 18.87 -5.11
C ASP A 245 6.22 19.84 -3.95
N VAL A 246 6.45 19.26 -2.77
CA VAL A 246 6.88 19.94 -1.55
C VAL A 246 8.10 19.20 -1.05
N GLN A 247 9.20 19.92 -0.85
CA GLN A 247 10.50 19.32 -0.54
C GLN A 247 11.06 19.89 0.77
N PRO A 248 11.54 19.03 1.70
CA PRO A 248 12.43 19.50 2.76
C PRO A 248 13.74 20.03 2.16
N ILE A 249 14.38 20.98 2.86
CA ILE A 249 15.72 21.42 2.51
C ILE A 249 16.71 20.71 3.43
N ALA A 250 17.39 19.70 2.90
CA ALA A 250 18.34 18.90 3.64
C ALA A 250 19.55 18.51 2.78
N THR A 251 20.69 18.26 3.42
CA THR A 251 21.94 17.88 2.76
C THR A 251 22.77 16.91 3.58
N LYS A 252 23.51 16.03 2.90
CA LYS A 252 24.49 15.14 3.55
C LYS A 252 25.74 15.93 3.95
N ILE A 253 26.11 15.79 5.22
CA ILE A 253 27.38 16.26 5.78
C ILE A 253 28.40 15.12 5.81
N GLU A 254 27.96 13.92 6.19
CA GLU A 254 28.77 12.71 6.25
C GLU A 254 27.94 11.50 5.82
N GLY A 255 28.56 10.59 5.07
CA GLY A 255 27.93 9.35 4.60
C GLY A 255 26.96 9.54 3.44
N ASP A 256 26.29 8.45 3.08
CA ASP A 256 25.28 8.38 2.02
C ASP A 256 23.87 8.35 2.64
N LEU A 257 22.82 8.34 1.81
CA LEU A 257 21.45 8.28 2.29
C LEU A 257 21.23 7.10 3.25
N GLY A 258 20.55 7.36 4.37
CA GLY A 258 20.21 6.36 5.37
C GLY A 258 21.30 6.02 6.39
N HIS A 259 22.47 6.67 6.31
CA HIS A 259 23.49 6.63 7.36
C HIS A 259 24.31 7.93 7.50
N GLY A 260 25.08 8.08 8.58
CA GLY A 260 25.93 9.25 8.77
C GLY A 260 25.16 10.47 9.29
N ILE A 261 25.44 11.66 8.74
CA ILE A 261 24.88 12.94 9.23
C ILE A 261 24.18 13.67 8.08
N THR A 262 22.91 14.01 8.31
CA THR A 262 22.10 14.84 7.44
C THR A 262 21.75 16.13 8.17
N ARG A 263 22.03 17.28 7.55
CA ARG A 263 21.66 18.59 8.08
C ARG A 263 20.42 19.11 7.39
N ILE A 264 19.49 19.67 8.16
CA ILE A 264 18.14 20.04 7.73
C ILE A 264 17.86 21.49 8.11
N MET A 265 17.16 22.21 7.24
CA MET A 265 16.53 23.48 7.59
C MET A 265 15.06 23.27 7.98
N ASP A 266 14.71 23.71 9.19
CA ASP A 266 13.33 23.78 9.65
C ASP A 266 12.75 25.19 9.46
N GLY A 267 11.42 25.29 9.41
CA GLY A 267 10.71 26.56 9.24
C GLY A 267 10.65 27.06 7.80
N VAL A 268 11.29 26.35 6.86
CA VAL A 268 11.34 26.69 5.44
C VAL A 268 11.25 25.43 4.56
N VAL A 269 10.53 25.53 3.45
CA VAL A 269 10.40 24.45 2.45
C VAL A 269 10.51 24.99 1.03
N VAL A 270 10.86 24.10 0.10
CA VAL A 270 10.72 24.39 -1.34
C VAL A 270 9.36 23.87 -1.81
N VAL A 271 8.63 24.70 -2.54
CA VAL A 271 7.34 24.35 -3.15
C VAL A 271 7.46 24.52 -4.66
N LEU A 272 7.34 23.43 -5.41
CA LEU A 272 7.37 23.44 -6.85
C LEU A 272 5.95 23.54 -7.41
N THR A 273 5.73 24.51 -8.28
CA THR A 273 4.51 24.66 -9.07
C THR A 273 4.85 24.81 -10.54
N GLY A 274 3.94 24.46 -11.44
CA GLY A 274 4.26 24.56 -12.85
C GLY A 274 3.10 24.45 -13.84
N THR A 275 3.34 25.04 -15.01
CA THR A 275 2.43 25.02 -16.16
C THR A 275 3.22 24.76 -17.44
N ASP A 276 2.54 24.40 -18.53
CA ASP A 276 3.09 24.58 -19.86
C ASP A 276 3.00 26.06 -20.31
N ALA A 277 3.59 26.37 -21.47
CA ALA A 277 3.60 27.71 -22.05
C ALA A 277 2.21 28.22 -22.49
N ASN A 278 1.19 27.34 -22.57
CA ASN A 278 -0.20 27.73 -22.80
C ASN A 278 -0.96 28.03 -21.49
N GLY A 279 -0.30 27.87 -20.33
CA GLY A 279 -0.92 28.03 -19.01
C GLY A 279 -1.69 26.80 -18.54
N VAL A 280 -1.48 25.63 -19.16
CA VAL A 280 -2.07 24.37 -18.70
C VAL A 280 -1.27 23.86 -17.50
N GLN A 281 -1.97 23.51 -16.41
CA GLN A 281 -1.35 22.96 -15.20
C GLN A 281 -0.56 21.68 -15.50
N ILE A 282 0.57 21.48 -14.83
CA ILE A 282 1.29 20.21 -14.86
C ILE A 282 0.63 19.26 -13.84
N GLY A 283 -0.41 18.56 -14.29
CA GLY A 283 -1.20 17.63 -13.51
C GLY A 283 -2.11 16.79 -14.41
N GLU A 284 -2.43 15.57 -13.98
CA GLU A 284 -3.32 14.66 -14.72
C GLU A 284 -4.79 14.88 -14.33
N PHE A 285 -5.11 14.63 -13.05
CA PHE A 285 -6.46 14.66 -12.51
C PHE A 285 -6.59 15.78 -11.48
N GLY A 286 -7.51 16.71 -11.72
CA GLY A 286 -7.68 17.85 -10.83
C GLY A 286 -6.42 18.71 -10.71
N SER A 287 -6.48 19.76 -9.90
CA SER A 287 -5.36 20.66 -9.69
C SER A 287 -5.59 21.53 -8.44
N SER A 288 -4.50 21.83 -7.74
CA SER A 288 -4.52 22.59 -6.47
C SER A 288 -4.38 24.09 -6.67
N GLU A 289 -4.56 24.59 -7.89
CA GLU A 289 -4.43 26.00 -8.21
C GLU A 289 -5.49 26.85 -7.51
N GLY A 290 -5.09 28.02 -7.05
CA GLY A 290 -5.91 28.89 -6.20
C GLY A 290 -5.13 29.42 -5.00
N GLU A 291 -5.85 29.96 -4.02
CA GLU A 291 -5.22 30.50 -2.82
C GLU A 291 -4.65 29.39 -1.93
N LEU A 292 -3.37 29.52 -1.57
CA LEU A 292 -2.62 28.49 -0.85
C LEU A 292 -3.29 28.08 0.47
N ASP A 293 -3.84 29.03 1.22
CA ASP A 293 -4.50 28.77 2.51
C ASP A 293 -5.84 28.02 2.43
N ARG A 294 -6.38 27.84 1.21
CA ARG A 294 -7.62 27.10 0.94
C ARG A 294 -7.37 25.75 0.29
N ASN A 295 -6.22 25.60 -0.37
CA ASN A 295 -5.88 24.46 -1.21
C ASN A 295 -4.73 23.60 -0.67
N ILE A 296 -4.22 23.88 0.53
CA ILE A 296 -3.23 23.05 1.23
C ILE A 296 -3.79 22.55 2.55
N MET A 297 -3.76 21.23 2.76
CA MET A 297 -4.03 20.68 4.08
C MET A 297 -2.76 20.71 4.92
N TRP A 298 -2.67 21.67 5.83
CA TRP A 298 -1.50 21.91 6.67
C TRP A 298 -1.09 20.70 7.53
N GLY A 299 0.21 20.49 7.69
CA GLY A 299 0.75 19.51 8.63
C GLY A 299 0.60 18.05 8.22
N ARG A 300 0.09 17.79 6.99
CA ARG A 300 0.14 16.45 6.40
C ARG A 300 1.60 16.03 6.16
N PRO A 301 1.90 14.72 6.12
CA PRO A 301 3.26 14.27 5.81
C PRO A 301 3.83 14.88 4.53
N GLY A 302 3.00 15.02 3.48
CA GLY A 302 3.38 15.62 2.21
C GLY A 302 3.20 17.14 2.08
N ALA A 303 2.61 17.81 3.07
CA ALA A 303 2.28 19.24 2.96
C ALA A 303 3.24 20.14 3.76
N PRO A 304 3.24 21.45 3.48
CA PRO A 304 3.81 22.44 4.39
C PRO A 304 3.14 22.40 5.77
N ASP A 305 3.92 22.69 6.82
CA ASP A 305 3.38 22.98 8.14
C ASP A 305 2.92 24.44 8.18
N LYS A 306 1.83 24.71 8.91
CA LYS A 306 1.31 26.08 9.00
C LYS A 306 2.33 26.98 9.72
N GLY A 307 2.77 28.04 9.05
CA GLY A 307 3.75 28.99 9.57
C GLY A 307 5.12 28.90 8.89
N GLU A 308 5.38 27.87 8.07
CA GLU A 308 6.61 27.76 7.29
C GLU A 308 6.70 28.80 6.17
N ILE A 309 7.92 29.20 5.85
CA ILE A 309 8.21 30.04 4.68
C ILE A 309 8.36 29.15 3.46
N PHE A 310 7.72 29.50 2.35
CA PHE A 310 7.90 28.78 1.08
C PHE A 310 8.90 29.52 0.20
N ILE A 311 9.91 28.79 -0.25
CA ILE A 311 10.69 29.14 -1.43
C ILE A 311 9.95 28.50 -2.60
N LYS A 312 9.03 29.25 -3.20
CA LYS A 312 8.15 28.76 -4.25
C LYS A 312 8.81 28.95 -5.60
N THR A 313 9.01 27.86 -6.33
CA THR A 313 9.48 27.89 -7.72
C THR A 313 8.30 27.66 -8.64
N GLN A 314 7.98 28.65 -9.48
CA GLN A 314 7.04 28.50 -10.59
C GLN A 314 7.83 28.20 -11.86
N VAL A 315 7.62 27.02 -12.45
CA VAL A 315 8.28 26.62 -13.69
C VAL A 315 7.30 26.58 -14.85
N THR A 316 7.65 27.21 -15.96
CA THR A 316 6.93 27.10 -17.22
C THR A 316 7.73 26.25 -18.19
N ILE A 317 7.15 25.14 -18.63
CA ILE A 317 7.74 24.25 -19.63
C ILE A 317 7.15 24.48 -21.02
N LYS A 318 7.79 23.97 -22.06
CA LYS A 318 7.30 24.05 -23.45
C LYS A 318 5.85 23.58 -23.56
N ALA A 319 5.09 24.28 -24.40
CA ALA A 319 3.70 23.94 -24.73
C ALA A 319 3.53 22.45 -25.07
N GLY A 320 2.58 21.78 -24.40
CA GLY A 320 2.27 20.36 -24.62
C GLY A 320 3.23 19.34 -23.97
N ALA A 321 4.31 19.80 -23.32
CA ALA A 321 5.22 18.89 -22.61
C ALA A 321 4.71 18.47 -21.21
N ASN A 322 3.58 19.01 -20.74
CA ASN A 322 3.04 18.75 -19.40
C ASN A 322 2.51 17.33 -19.19
N MET A 323 2.13 16.63 -20.26
CA MET A 323 1.59 15.27 -20.21
C MET A 323 2.64 14.19 -20.54
N GLU A 324 3.90 14.57 -20.73
CA GLU A 324 4.99 13.65 -21.06
C GLU A 324 6.11 13.77 -20.02
N ARG A 325 6.62 12.63 -19.55
CA ARG A 325 7.57 12.48 -18.45
C ARG A 325 8.75 13.46 -18.51
N PRO A 326 9.37 13.74 -19.67
CA PRO A 326 10.45 14.71 -19.75
C PRO A 326 10.07 16.12 -19.25
N GLY A 327 8.82 16.55 -19.42
CA GLY A 327 8.35 17.88 -19.02
C GLY A 327 8.33 18.09 -17.50
N PRO A 328 7.55 17.32 -16.72
CA PRO A 328 7.59 17.37 -15.27
C PRO A 328 9.00 17.14 -14.73
N LEU A 329 9.75 16.18 -15.27
CA LEU A 329 11.14 15.93 -14.85
C LEU A 329 12.03 17.16 -15.03
N ALA A 330 11.91 17.87 -16.15
CA ALA A 330 12.66 19.11 -16.38
C ALA A 330 12.30 20.20 -15.36
N ALA A 331 11.02 20.33 -15.00
CA ALA A 331 10.59 21.27 -13.97
C ALA A 331 11.17 20.96 -12.59
N HIS A 332 11.19 19.67 -12.21
CA HIS A 332 11.80 19.22 -10.95
C HIS A 332 13.30 19.48 -10.92
N LYS A 333 14.03 19.20 -12.01
CA LYS A 333 15.48 19.47 -12.08
C LYS A 333 15.82 20.95 -12.02
N ALA A 334 15.05 21.80 -12.71
CA ALA A 334 15.23 23.25 -12.63
C ALA A 334 14.99 23.77 -11.21
N SER A 335 13.97 23.27 -10.50
CA SER A 335 13.71 23.61 -9.09
C SER A 335 14.83 23.10 -8.17
N ASP A 336 15.27 21.86 -8.35
CA ASP A 336 16.33 21.25 -7.55
C ASP A 336 17.70 21.93 -7.75
N TYR A 337 17.91 22.64 -8.87
CA TYR A 337 19.10 23.49 -9.06
C TYR A 337 19.20 24.58 -7.99
N LEU A 338 18.09 25.27 -7.71
CA LEU A 338 18.00 26.24 -6.61
C LEU A 338 18.24 25.55 -5.26
N THR A 339 17.55 24.43 -5.03
CA THR A 339 17.69 23.67 -3.78
C THR A 339 19.13 23.22 -3.56
N GLN A 340 19.83 22.80 -4.62
CA GLN A 340 21.22 22.39 -4.53
C GLN A 340 22.14 23.55 -4.12
N GLU A 341 21.94 24.76 -4.64
CA GLU A 341 22.71 25.92 -4.19
C GLU A 341 22.47 26.20 -2.70
N ILE A 342 21.22 26.07 -2.24
CA ILE A 342 20.87 26.20 -0.83
C ILE A 342 21.54 25.08 0.01
N ARG A 343 21.60 23.84 -0.49
CA ARG A 343 22.33 22.73 0.16
C ARG A 343 23.82 23.04 0.31
N GLU A 344 24.45 23.64 -0.70
CA GLU A 344 25.86 24.05 -0.61
C GLU A 344 26.10 25.15 0.43
N ALA A 345 25.15 26.06 0.63
CA ALA A 345 25.18 27.00 1.75
C ALA A 345 25.00 26.29 3.11
N LEU A 346 24.09 25.32 3.20
CA LEU A 346 23.81 24.54 4.40
C LEU A 346 25.01 23.69 4.86
N LYS A 347 25.76 23.11 3.91
CA LYS A 347 27.02 22.39 4.20
C LYS A 347 28.06 23.28 4.86
N LYS A 348 28.12 24.56 4.47
CA LYS A 348 29.09 25.55 4.97
C LYS A 348 28.61 26.30 6.22
N ALA A 349 27.35 26.13 6.61
CA ALA A 349 26.77 26.80 7.76
C ALA A 349 27.51 26.45 9.06
N ASP A 350 27.63 27.44 9.94
CA ASP A 350 28.26 27.29 11.25
C ASP A 350 27.52 26.25 12.09
N GLU A 351 28.26 25.33 12.72
CA GLU A 351 27.70 24.32 13.61
C GLU A 351 27.00 24.95 14.84
N ALA A 352 27.36 26.17 15.22
CA ALA A 352 26.68 26.92 16.28
C ALA A 352 25.21 27.23 15.97
N LEU A 353 24.77 27.13 14.72
CA LEU A 353 23.37 27.31 14.31
C LEU A 353 22.51 26.06 14.52
N ILE A 354 23.12 24.92 14.86
CA ILE A 354 22.39 23.67 15.11
C ILE A 354 21.63 23.81 16.44
N VAL A 355 20.31 23.76 16.37
CA VAL A 355 19.42 23.92 17.53
C VAL A 355 18.91 22.61 18.10
N ASP A 356 18.88 21.55 17.28
CA ASP A 356 18.46 20.21 17.70
C ASP A 356 19.25 19.12 16.94
N THR A 357 19.36 17.94 17.56
CA THR A 357 19.97 16.78 16.95
C THR A 357 19.28 15.51 17.42
N ASN A 358 18.80 14.70 16.47
CA ASN A 358 18.15 13.43 16.73
C ASN A 358 18.73 12.30 15.87
N GLU A 359 18.67 11.06 16.37
CA GLU A 359 19.14 9.87 15.66
C GLU A 359 17.94 9.02 15.25
N ILE A 360 17.86 8.67 13.96
CA ILE A 360 16.93 7.66 13.45
C ILE A 360 17.71 6.36 13.32
N THR A 361 17.33 5.35 14.08
CA THR A 361 18.03 4.05 14.11
C THR A 361 17.14 2.93 13.62
N GLN A 362 17.68 2.10 12.71
CA GLN A 362 17.04 0.86 12.31
C GLN A 362 17.55 -0.31 13.17
N TYR A 363 16.60 -1.08 13.69
CA TYR A 363 16.85 -2.35 14.36
C TYR A 363 16.26 -3.52 13.56
N ARG A 364 16.92 -4.68 13.66
CA ARG A 364 16.33 -5.97 13.34
C ARG A 364 16.04 -6.72 14.63
N ARG A 365 14.94 -7.45 14.67
CA ARG A 365 14.44 -8.14 15.88
C ARG A 365 14.31 -9.64 15.62
N PRO A 366 15.42 -10.40 15.69
CA PRO A 366 15.39 -11.84 15.48
C PRO A 366 14.35 -12.53 16.38
N GLY A 367 13.58 -13.46 15.80
CA GLY A 367 12.52 -14.17 16.51
C GLY A 367 11.16 -13.46 16.52
N LYS A 368 11.08 -12.18 16.14
CA LYS A 368 9.81 -11.50 15.86
C LYS A 368 9.37 -11.77 14.41
N LYS A 369 8.09 -11.52 14.12
CA LYS A 369 7.51 -11.71 12.79
C LYS A 369 8.09 -10.71 11.80
N LYS A 370 8.58 -11.19 10.66
CA LYS A 370 9.19 -10.36 9.63
C LYS A 370 8.12 -9.63 8.84
N VAL A 371 8.17 -8.30 8.88
CA VAL A 371 7.22 -7.44 8.19
C VAL A 371 7.92 -6.65 7.09
N LEU A 372 7.25 -6.50 5.95
CA LEU A 372 7.69 -5.67 4.84
C LEU A 372 6.64 -4.59 4.56
N VAL A 373 7.06 -3.33 4.43
CA VAL A 373 6.22 -2.27 3.84
C VAL A 373 6.48 -2.27 2.34
N ILE A 374 5.43 -2.29 1.54
CA ILE A 374 5.50 -2.28 0.08
C ILE A 374 4.76 -1.03 -0.38
N LYS A 375 5.49 -0.10 -1.00
CA LYS A 375 4.95 1.15 -1.55
C LYS A 375 4.84 0.98 -3.04
N GLU A 376 3.62 0.85 -3.56
CA GLU A 376 3.39 1.06 -4.97
C GLU A 376 3.54 2.55 -5.27
N ILE A 377 4.46 2.85 -6.18
CA ILE A 377 4.81 4.20 -6.61
C ILE A 377 4.51 4.38 -8.09
N MET A 378 4.25 5.63 -8.47
CA MET A 378 3.91 5.92 -9.85
C MET A 378 4.99 5.49 -10.84
N GLY A 379 4.54 4.84 -11.92
CA GLY A 379 5.41 4.17 -12.90
C GLY A 379 4.83 4.04 -14.30
N GLN A 380 3.79 4.83 -14.61
CA GLN A 380 3.03 4.70 -15.86
C GLN A 380 3.79 5.28 -17.06
N GLY A 381 4.87 6.04 -16.86
CA GLY A 381 5.73 6.54 -17.96
C GLY A 381 5.10 7.60 -18.86
N ALA A 382 3.82 7.96 -18.64
CA ALA A 382 3.17 9.13 -19.22
C ALA A 382 3.78 10.40 -18.61
N MET A 383 3.16 11.01 -17.61
CA MET A 383 3.74 12.16 -16.88
C MET A 383 4.24 11.82 -15.47
N HIS A 384 3.96 10.61 -15.00
CA HIS A 384 4.29 10.17 -13.64
C HIS A 384 5.57 9.34 -13.61
N ASP A 385 6.43 9.66 -12.66
CA ASP A 385 7.57 8.84 -12.28
C ASP A 385 7.90 9.15 -10.82
N ASN A 386 8.84 8.42 -10.24
CA ASN A 386 9.47 8.76 -8.96
C ASN A 386 10.96 8.45 -9.10
N LEU A 387 11.83 9.36 -8.65
CA LEU A 387 13.27 9.11 -8.69
C LEU A 387 13.72 8.45 -7.39
N ILE A 388 14.48 7.38 -7.54
CA ILE A 388 14.93 6.53 -6.45
C ILE A 388 16.43 6.77 -6.22
N MET A 389 16.80 6.94 -4.94
CA MET A 389 18.15 7.08 -4.42
C MET A 389 18.96 8.23 -5.05
N PRO A 390 18.54 9.50 -4.87
CA PRO A 390 19.40 10.64 -5.17
C PRO A 390 20.66 10.69 -4.30
N VAL A 391 21.62 11.52 -4.69
CA VAL A 391 22.84 11.77 -3.89
C VAL A 391 22.54 12.59 -2.64
N GLU A 392 21.72 13.62 -2.80
CA GLU A 392 21.25 14.47 -1.70
C GLU A 392 19.81 14.11 -1.33
N PRO A 393 19.38 14.32 -0.07
CA PRO A 393 18.01 14.09 0.34
C PRO A 393 17.01 14.74 -0.60
N VAL A 394 16.08 13.94 -1.13
CA VAL A 394 15.04 14.35 -2.08
C VAL A 394 15.59 15.15 -3.26
N GLY A 395 16.83 14.91 -3.69
CA GLY A 395 17.42 15.54 -4.87
C GLY A 395 17.04 14.85 -6.17
N THR A 396 17.51 15.39 -7.29
CA THR A 396 17.39 14.78 -8.63
C THR A 396 18.71 14.19 -9.12
N LEU A 397 19.84 14.73 -8.66
CA LEU A 397 21.18 14.29 -9.08
C LEU A 397 21.46 12.85 -8.62
N GLY A 398 21.89 12.02 -9.57
CA GLY A 398 22.28 10.62 -9.33
C GLY A 398 21.12 9.63 -9.20
N ALA A 399 19.90 10.13 -8.99
CA ALA A 399 18.71 9.31 -8.83
C ALA A 399 18.35 8.56 -10.12
N LYS A 400 17.62 7.46 -9.98
CA LYS A 400 17.13 6.65 -11.10
C LYS A 400 15.60 6.74 -11.19
N PRO A 401 15.04 7.10 -12.36
CA PRO A 401 13.61 7.02 -12.56
C PRO A 401 13.13 5.57 -12.40
N ASN A 402 12.04 5.38 -11.65
CA ASN A 402 11.42 4.08 -11.39
C ASN A 402 11.06 3.35 -12.69
N VAL A 403 10.52 4.09 -13.67
CA VAL A 403 10.18 3.55 -14.99
C VAL A 403 11.41 3.00 -15.72
N ASP A 404 12.56 3.68 -15.61
CA ASP A 404 13.81 3.25 -16.27
C ASP A 404 14.40 2.00 -15.60
N LEU A 405 14.02 1.70 -14.35
CA LEU A 405 14.31 0.45 -13.66
C LEU A 405 13.31 -0.67 -14.03
N GLY A 406 12.39 -0.39 -14.97
CA GLY A 406 11.37 -1.33 -15.43
C GLY A 406 10.23 -1.52 -14.44
N ASN A 407 10.00 -0.55 -13.53
CA ASN A 407 9.00 -0.64 -12.46
C ASN A 407 9.20 -1.84 -11.52
N LEU A 408 10.36 -2.49 -11.58
CA LEU A 408 10.66 -3.67 -10.81
C LEU A 408 10.81 -3.33 -9.31
N PRO A 409 10.54 -4.29 -8.41
CA PRO A 409 10.70 -4.05 -6.98
C PRO A 409 12.13 -3.63 -6.61
N VAL A 410 12.27 -2.49 -5.95
CA VAL A 410 13.53 -1.96 -5.39
C VAL A 410 13.37 -1.85 -3.88
N ILE A 411 14.27 -2.48 -3.13
CA ILE A 411 14.24 -2.43 -1.66
C ILE A 411 15.17 -1.34 -1.15
N LEU A 412 14.64 -0.50 -0.26
CA LEU A 412 15.38 0.48 0.51
C LEU A 412 15.34 0.09 2.00
N ALA A 413 16.38 0.46 2.72
CA ALA A 413 16.34 0.51 4.17
C ALA A 413 15.30 1.57 4.62
N PRO A 414 14.61 1.33 5.74
CA PRO A 414 13.72 2.34 6.34
C PRO A 414 14.41 3.68 6.57
N THR A 415 15.69 3.66 6.96
CA THR A 415 16.48 4.90 7.12
C THR A 415 16.79 5.58 5.79
N GLU A 416 16.95 4.87 4.68
CA GLU A 416 17.13 5.49 3.36
C GLU A 416 15.87 6.24 2.92
N VAL A 417 14.69 5.67 3.17
CA VAL A 417 13.40 6.33 2.89
C VAL A 417 13.27 7.62 3.71
N LEU A 418 13.44 7.49 5.03
CA LEU A 418 13.35 8.64 5.92
C LEU A 418 14.47 9.65 5.66
N ASP A 419 15.63 9.26 5.13
CA ASP A 419 16.70 10.20 4.77
C ASP A 419 16.58 10.76 3.34
N GLY A 420 15.41 10.64 2.71
CA GLY A 420 15.11 11.31 1.43
C GLY A 420 15.47 10.48 0.21
N GLY A 421 15.41 9.16 0.31
CA GLY A 421 15.69 8.21 -0.78
C GLY A 421 14.69 8.24 -1.94
N ILE A 422 13.59 8.99 -1.84
CA ILE A 422 12.59 9.14 -2.89
C ILE A 422 12.38 10.63 -3.17
N HIS A 423 12.51 11.01 -4.44
CA HIS A 423 12.07 12.30 -4.96
C HIS A 423 10.81 12.07 -5.79
N ALA A 424 9.71 12.68 -5.38
CA ALA A 424 8.41 12.43 -5.99
C ALA A 424 8.23 13.22 -7.30
N LEU A 425 7.70 12.61 -8.36
CA LEU A 425 7.24 13.32 -9.57
C LEU A 425 5.75 13.02 -9.81
N THR A 426 5.01 12.95 -8.72
CA THR A 426 3.61 12.58 -8.76
C THR A 426 2.75 13.74 -9.23
N CYS A 427 2.26 13.61 -10.46
CA CYS A 427 1.32 14.55 -11.07
C CYS A 427 -0.14 14.04 -11.04
N ILE A 428 -0.53 13.30 -9.99
CA ILE A 428 -1.91 12.82 -9.79
C ILE A 428 -2.79 13.85 -9.02
N GLY A 429 -4.04 13.48 -8.75
CA GLY A 429 -4.97 14.15 -7.83
C GLY A 429 -4.28 14.77 -6.62
N PRO A 430 -4.34 16.11 -6.43
CA PRO A 430 -3.75 16.78 -5.30
C PRO A 430 -4.03 16.16 -3.92
N ALA A 431 -5.25 15.69 -3.63
CA ALA A 431 -5.56 15.19 -2.28
C ALA A 431 -4.87 13.88 -1.95
N SER A 432 -4.63 13.01 -2.92
CA SER A 432 -3.93 11.73 -2.72
C SER A 432 -2.45 11.79 -3.07
N LYS A 433 -1.90 12.98 -3.33
CA LYS A 433 -0.52 13.16 -3.79
C LYS A 433 0.48 12.99 -2.65
N GLU A 434 1.39 12.01 -2.78
CA GLU A 434 2.54 11.84 -1.91
C GLU A 434 3.74 12.63 -2.49
N THR A 435 3.97 13.83 -1.96
CA THR A 435 5.13 14.65 -2.34
C THR A 435 6.44 14.04 -1.83
N SER A 436 7.60 14.56 -2.26
CA SER A 436 8.91 14.19 -1.72
C SER A 436 8.96 14.27 -0.19
N ARG A 437 8.26 15.27 0.38
CA ARG A 437 8.14 15.43 1.83
C ARG A 437 7.34 14.30 2.48
N HIS A 438 6.35 13.71 1.81
CA HIS A 438 5.60 12.57 2.33
C HIS A 438 6.54 11.40 2.62
N TYR A 439 7.40 11.04 1.65
CA TYR A 439 8.38 9.97 1.82
C TYR A 439 9.44 10.31 2.88
N TRP A 440 9.86 11.58 2.98
CA TRP A 440 10.75 12.05 4.07
C TRP A 440 10.12 11.93 5.46
N ARG A 441 8.79 12.08 5.54
CA ARG A 441 7.97 12.00 6.75
C ARG A 441 7.12 10.73 6.80
N GLU A 442 7.54 9.65 6.15
CA GLU A 442 6.70 8.47 5.93
C GLU A 442 6.14 7.92 7.28
N PRO A 443 4.82 8.04 7.53
CA PRO A 443 4.24 7.66 8.83
C PRO A 443 4.24 6.16 9.10
N LEU A 444 3.93 5.33 8.11
CA LEU A 444 3.90 3.88 8.23
C LEU A 444 5.27 3.28 8.52
N VAL A 445 6.32 3.77 7.85
CA VAL A 445 7.71 3.37 8.09
C VAL A 445 8.13 3.78 9.50
N GLN A 446 7.78 4.98 9.95
CA GLN A 446 8.08 5.44 11.31
C GLN A 446 7.37 4.58 12.37
N GLU A 447 6.06 4.35 12.24
CA GLU A 447 5.33 3.52 13.19
C GLU A 447 5.82 2.07 13.17
N ALA A 448 6.10 1.50 11.99
CA ALA A 448 6.62 0.14 11.86
C ALA A 448 8.06 -0.02 12.40
N MET A 449 8.91 0.99 12.25
CA MET A 449 10.26 1.00 12.85
C MET A 449 10.21 1.05 14.38
N ASN A 450 9.23 1.75 14.93
CA ASN A 450 9.06 1.95 16.36
C ASN A 450 8.28 0.80 17.05
N ASP A 451 7.61 -0.07 16.28
CA ASP A 451 6.90 -1.22 16.81
C ASP A 451 7.87 -2.37 17.16
N GLU A 452 7.98 -2.68 18.45
CA GLU A 452 8.89 -3.72 18.96
C GLU A 452 8.36 -5.15 18.81
N GLU A 453 7.08 -5.31 18.44
CA GLU A 453 6.43 -6.61 18.28
C GLU A 453 6.74 -7.24 16.91
N ILE A 454 7.29 -6.46 15.97
CA ILE A 454 7.60 -6.89 14.60
C ILE A 454 9.09 -6.69 14.27
N ASP A 455 9.55 -7.41 13.25
CA ASP A 455 10.87 -7.23 12.64
C ASP A 455 10.70 -6.57 11.27
N LEU A 456 10.79 -5.24 11.20
CA LEU A 456 10.71 -4.51 9.93
C LEU A 456 11.94 -4.80 9.07
N VAL A 457 11.74 -5.53 7.97
CA VAL A 457 12.82 -5.99 7.11
C VAL A 457 13.34 -4.88 6.19
N GLY A 458 12.44 -4.05 5.67
CA GLY A 458 12.75 -2.98 4.72
C GLY A 458 11.48 -2.32 4.18
N VAL A 459 11.67 -1.43 3.22
CA VAL A 459 10.60 -0.79 2.44
C VAL A 459 10.84 -1.12 0.97
N MET A 460 9.89 -1.77 0.32
CA MET A 460 9.98 -2.18 -1.06
C MET A 460 9.14 -1.26 -1.94
N PHE A 461 9.79 -0.57 -2.86
CA PHE A 461 9.13 0.27 -3.85
C PHE A 461 8.87 -0.56 -5.11
N VAL A 462 7.65 -0.53 -5.61
CA VAL A 462 7.25 -1.24 -6.83
C VAL A 462 6.49 -0.26 -7.73
N GLY A 463 6.80 -0.24 -9.02
CA GLY A 463 6.15 0.68 -9.94
C GLY A 463 4.79 0.18 -10.42
N SER A 464 3.98 1.09 -10.95
CA SER A 464 2.68 0.82 -11.58
C SER A 464 2.77 0.98 -13.12
N PRO A 465 3.15 -0.06 -13.90
CA PRO A 465 3.36 0.07 -15.35
C PRO A 465 2.08 0.44 -16.09
N GLN A 466 2.20 1.13 -17.24
CA GLN A 466 1.02 1.44 -18.07
C GLN A 466 0.49 0.20 -18.79
N ALA A 467 1.38 -0.66 -19.30
CA ALA A 467 0.98 -1.82 -20.09
C ALA A 467 0.48 -2.96 -19.19
N ASN A 468 -0.73 -3.46 -19.43
CA ASN A 468 -1.33 -4.55 -18.64
C ASN A 468 -0.43 -5.79 -18.51
N SER A 469 0.29 -6.17 -19.57
CA SER A 469 1.23 -7.31 -19.51
C SER A 469 2.39 -7.07 -18.53
N GLU A 470 2.82 -5.82 -18.38
CA GLU A 470 3.89 -5.45 -17.45
C GLU A 470 3.38 -5.40 -16.01
N LYS A 471 2.14 -4.96 -15.77
CA LYS A 471 1.49 -4.97 -14.44
C LYS A 471 1.63 -6.34 -13.76
N TYR A 472 1.15 -7.40 -14.43
CA TYR A 472 1.23 -8.77 -13.91
C TYR A 472 2.67 -9.30 -13.82
N TYR A 473 3.55 -8.90 -14.75
CA TYR A 473 4.95 -9.30 -14.70
C TYR A 473 5.63 -8.73 -13.44
N VAL A 474 5.44 -7.45 -13.17
CA VAL A 474 5.97 -6.73 -12.00
C VAL A 474 5.41 -7.32 -10.71
N SER A 475 4.09 -7.50 -10.59
CA SER A 475 3.47 -8.17 -9.43
C SER A 475 4.04 -9.57 -9.18
N LYS A 476 4.27 -10.34 -10.24
CA LYS A 476 4.86 -11.68 -10.10
C LYS A 476 6.32 -11.63 -9.65
N ARG A 477 7.09 -10.62 -10.07
CA ARG A 477 8.46 -10.41 -9.55
C ARG A 477 8.45 -9.98 -8.09
N LEU A 478 7.50 -9.12 -7.70
CA LEU A 478 7.25 -8.74 -6.30
C LEU A 478 7.00 -9.98 -5.43
N GLY A 479 6.02 -10.82 -5.79
CA GLY A 479 5.70 -12.02 -5.04
C GLY A 479 6.90 -12.98 -4.89
N MET A 480 7.66 -13.22 -5.98
CA MET A 480 8.86 -14.08 -5.91
C MET A 480 9.97 -13.51 -5.03
N THR A 481 10.14 -12.18 -5.02
CA THR A 481 11.14 -11.51 -4.19
C THR A 481 10.81 -11.66 -2.71
N ILE A 482 9.54 -11.46 -2.36
CA ILE A 482 9.06 -11.54 -0.99
C ILE A 482 9.12 -12.99 -0.46
N GLU A 483 8.76 -13.96 -1.29
CA GLU A 483 8.89 -15.39 -0.96
C GLU A 483 10.34 -15.75 -0.61
N ALA A 484 11.30 -15.27 -1.43
CA ALA A 484 12.72 -15.51 -1.20
C ALA A 484 13.25 -14.83 0.07
N MET A 485 12.63 -13.73 0.51
CA MET A 485 12.99 -13.01 1.75
C MET A 485 12.44 -13.68 3.02
N GLY A 486 11.45 -14.58 2.88
CA GLY A 486 10.79 -15.25 4.00
C GLY A 486 10.03 -14.27 4.90
N ILE A 487 9.23 -13.39 4.29
CA ILE A 487 8.37 -12.42 4.99
C ILE A 487 7.13 -13.10 5.58
N ASP A 488 6.73 -12.72 6.80
CA ASP A 488 5.53 -13.24 7.47
C ASP A 488 4.28 -12.39 7.18
N GLY A 489 4.45 -11.08 7.06
CA GLY A 489 3.36 -10.13 6.82
C GLY A 489 3.80 -8.92 5.99
N ALA A 490 2.90 -8.36 5.21
CA ALA A 490 3.16 -7.20 4.38
C ALA A 490 2.04 -6.16 4.48
N ILE A 491 2.42 -4.89 4.42
CA ILE A 491 1.49 -3.77 4.24
C ILE A 491 1.79 -3.22 2.85
N ILE A 492 0.79 -3.21 1.97
CA ILE A 492 0.91 -2.70 0.61
C ILE A 492 0.16 -1.39 0.58
N THR A 493 0.80 -0.32 0.15
CA THR A 493 0.17 0.98 -0.08
C THR A 493 0.21 1.31 -1.57
N THR A 494 -0.73 2.11 -2.05
CA THR A 494 -0.63 2.70 -3.40
C THR A 494 -0.81 4.20 -3.32
N GLU A 495 0.11 4.90 -3.98
CA GLU A 495 -0.04 6.31 -4.27
C GLU A 495 -1.09 6.52 -5.37
N GLY A 496 -2.05 7.42 -5.11
CA GLY A 496 -3.12 7.68 -6.06
C GLY A 496 -4.30 6.71 -5.98
N PHE A 497 -5.10 6.69 -7.04
CA PHE A 497 -6.33 5.89 -7.13
C PHE A 497 -6.74 5.62 -8.58
N GLY A 498 -7.70 4.73 -8.80
CA GLY A 498 -8.23 4.43 -10.13
C GLY A 498 -7.39 3.37 -10.86
N ASN A 499 -6.71 3.72 -11.95
CA ASN A 499 -5.96 2.73 -12.76
C ASN A 499 -4.87 2.00 -11.96
N ASN A 500 -4.25 2.69 -11.01
CA ASN A 500 -3.27 2.14 -10.07
C ASN A 500 -3.84 1.02 -9.20
N HIS A 501 -5.14 1.03 -8.91
CA HIS A 501 -5.76 -0.02 -8.09
C HIS A 501 -5.66 -1.42 -8.72
N ILE A 502 -5.47 -1.51 -10.04
CA ILE A 502 -5.23 -2.78 -10.73
C ILE A 502 -3.88 -3.40 -10.32
N ASP A 503 -2.82 -2.58 -10.31
CA ASP A 503 -1.49 -3.00 -9.87
C ASP A 503 -1.53 -3.37 -8.39
N PHE A 504 -2.15 -2.51 -7.58
CA PHE A 504 -2.30 -2.68 -6.14
C PHE A 504 -3.01 -3.99 -5.77
N ALA A 505 -4.15 -4.27 -6.41
CA ALA A 505 -4.87 -5.52 -6.23
C ALA A 505 -4.02 -6.72 -6.65
N SER A 506 -3.32 -6.61 -7.79
CA SER A 506 -2.43 -7.67 -8.28
C SER A 506 -1.20 -7.91 -7.39
N HIS A 507 -0.66 -6.86 -6.77
CA HIS A 507 0.41 -6.94 -5.78
C HIS A 507 -0.08 -7.69 -4.53
N ILE A 508 -1.26 -7.34 -4.01
CA ILE A 508 -1.89 -8.03 -2.88
C ILE A 508 -2.14 -9.51 -3.22
N GLU A 509 -2.63 -9.80 -4.43
CA GLU A 509 -2.89 -11.17 -4.87
C GLU A 509 -1.61 -12.02 -4.90
N GLU A 510 -0.56 -11.52 -5.56
CA GLU A 510 0.70 -12.24 -5.68
C GLU A 510 1.35 -12.45 -4.31
N VAL A 511 1.30 -11.47 -3.40
CA VAL A 511 1.82 -11.66 -2.05
C VAL A 511 0.95 -12.64 -1.25
N GLY A 512 -0.37 -12.50 -1.30
CA GLY A 512 -1.34 -13.30 -0.55
C GLY A 512 -1.32 -14.79 -0.90
N LYS A 513 -1.22 -15.15 -2.20
CA LYS A 513 -1.23 -16.57 -2.62
C LYS A 513 -0.02 -17.38 -2.13
N ARG A 514 1.01 -16.69 -1.63
CA ARG A 514 2.20 -17.29 -1.01
C ARG A 514 2.03 -17.53 0.49
N GLY A 515 0.82 -17.31 1.03
CA GLY A 515 0.49 -17.52 2.44
C GLY A 515 0.90 -16.37 3.36
N ILE A 516 1.33 -15.23 2.80
CA ILE A 516 1.75 -14.05 3.55
C ILE A 516 0.50 -13.24 3.91
N LYS A 517 0.44 -12.73 5.15
CA LYS A 517 -0.68 -11.88 5.59
C LYS A 517 -0.52 -10.48 5.02
N VAL A 518 -1.56 -9.96 4.38
CA VAL A 518 -1.50 -8.68 3.67
C VAL A 518 -2.55 -7.73 4.23
N VAL A 519 -2.16 -6.47 4.42
CA VAL A 519 -3.06 -5.32 4.60
C VAL A 519 -2.81 -4.37 3.44
N GLY A 520 -3.88 -3.88 2.81
CA GLY A 520 -3.79 -2.84 1.79
C GLY A 520 -4.18 -1.46 2.35
N ASP A 521 -3.45 -0.40 2.03
CA ASP A 521 -3.82 1.00 2.30
C ASP A 521 -3.92 1.78 0.99
N SER A 522 -5.04 2.47 0.77
CA SER A 522 -5.23 3.36 -0.37
C SER A 522 -6.29 4.41 -0.09
N TYR A 523 -6.32 5.46 -0.92
CA TYR A 523 -7.51 6.29 -1.02
C TYR A 523 -8.60 5.51 -1.76
N SER A 524 -9.62 5.06 -1.02
CA SER A 524 -10.65 4.14 -1.53
C SER A 524 -12.07 4.56 -1.16
N ALA A 525 -12.33 5.87 -1.09
CA ALA A 525 -13.63 6.42 -0.72
C ALA A 525 -14.60 6.51 -1.92
N VAL A 526 -15.59 7.40 -1.88
CA VAL A 526 -16.66 7.50 -2.90
C VAL A 526 -16.11 7.67 -4.31
N GLN A 527 -15.21 8.63 -4.52
CA GLN A 527 -14.66 8.89 -5.86
C GLN A 527 -13.48 7.97 -6.21
N GLY A 528 -12.78 7.46 -5.21
CA GLY A 528 -11.67 6.53 -5.35
C GLY A 528 -12.06 5.07 -5.17
N ALA A 529 -13.34 4.71 -5.31
CA ALA A 529 -13.83 3.39 -4.91
C ALA A 529 -13.04 2.26 -5.56
N LEU A 530 -12.67 1.25 -4.77
CA LEU A 530 -12.02 0.04 -5.26
C LEU A 530 -13.02 -0.79 -6.06
N VAL A 531 -12.90 -0.73 -7.39
CA VAL A 531 -13.72 -1.51 -8.34
C VAL A 531 -13.05 -2.84 -8.74
N VAL A 532 -11.89 -3.13 -8.17
CA VAL A 532 -11.14 -4.37 -8.36
C VAL A 532 -10.91 -5.04 -7.02
N GLY A 533 -10.94 -6.37 -7.00
CA GLY A 533 -10.82 -7.16 -5.78
C GLY A 533 -10.31 -8.57 -6.08
N ASN A 534 -9.77 -9.22 -5.06
CA ASN A 534 -9.43 -10.65 -5.07
C ASN A 534 -9.56 -11.23 -3.65
N GLU A 535 -9.48 -12.55 -3.53
CA GLU A 535 -9.67 -13.27 -2.26
C GLU A 535 -8.63 -12.92 -1.18
N HIS A 536 -7.52 -12.29 -1.54
CA HIS A 536 -6.46 -11.90 -0.61
C HIS A 536 -6.61 -10.45 -0.08
N MET A 537 -7.53 -9.65 -0.64
CA MET A 537 -7.84 -8.28 -0.19
C MET A 537 -8.79 -8.28 1.04
N VAL A 538 -8.40 -9.00 2.09
CA VAL A 538 -9.25 -9.23 3.28
C VAL A 538 -9.19 -8.14 4.35
N ALA A 539 -8.17 -7.27 4.28
CA ALA A 539 -7.97 -6.18 5.21
C ALA A 539 -7.51 -4.94 4.43
N MET A 540 -8.39 -3.93 4.40
CA MET A 540 -8.19 -2.69 3.66
C MET A 540 -8.35 -1.49 4.59
N VAL A 541 -7.41 -0.56 4.49
CA VAL A 541 -7.42 0.73 5.18
C VAL A 541 -7.66 1.81 4.14
N ASP A 542 -8.79 2.50 4.27
CA ASP A 542 -9.05 3.73 3.54
C ASP A 542 -8.38 4.90 4.28
N ASN A 543 -7.55 5.64 3.55
CA ASN A 543 -6.85 6.82 4.03
C ASN A 543 -7.56 8.14 3.66
N ASN A 544 -8.83 8.12 3.22
CA ASN A 544 -9.65 9.31 3.02
C ASN A 544 -9.87 10.12 4.31
N LYS A 545 -9.71 11.46 4.23
CA LYS A 545 -10.10 12.41 5.29
C LYS A 545 -11.20 13.36 4.80
N SER A 546 -11.41 13.45 3.49
CA SER A 546 -12.49 14.23 2.88
C SER A 546 -13.84 13.86 3.47
N LYS A 547 -14.60 14.86 3.93
CA LYS A 547 -15.93 14.65 4.52
C LYS A 547 -16.88 13.95 3.54
N GLN A 548 -16.76 14.27 2.26
CA GLN A 548 -17.60 13.71 1.18
C GLN A 548 -17.02 12.41 0.58
N GLY A 549 -15.81 12.00 0.98
CA GLY A 549 -15.15 10.84 0.39
C GLY A 549 -14.69 11.08 -1.05
N ILE A 550 -14.32 12.32 -1.38
CA ILE A 550 -13.94 12.74 -2.74
C ILE A 550 -12.50 13.22 -2.82
N GLU A 551 -11.97 13.23 -4.04
CA GLU A 551 -10.81 14.02 -4.40
C GLU A 551 -11.27 15.49 -4.50
N ASN A 552 -11.03 16.26 -3.44
CA ASN A 552 -11.43 17.66 -3.31
C ASN A 552 -10.38 18.68 -3.79
N GLU A 553 -9.30 18.18 -4.39
CA GLU A 553 -8.17 18.90 -4.99
C GLU A 553 -7.38 19.77 -4.00
N ILE A 554 -7.51 19.49 -2.70
CA ILE A 554 -6.71 20.10 -1.63
C ILE A 554 -5.50 19.23 -1.41
N LEU A 555 -4.30 19.80 -1.59
CA LEU A 555 -3.03 19.08 -1.50
C LEU A 555 -2.95 18.22 -0.22
N SER A 556 -2.66 16.94 -0.43
CA SER A 556 -2.41 15.90 0.58
C SER A 556 -3.57 15.60 1.54
N ASN A 557 -4.80 16.07 1.30
CA ASN A 557 -5.92 15.85 2.22
C ASN A 557 -6.20 14.37 2.49
N ASN A 558 -6.17 13.52 1.46
CA ASN A 558 -6.45 12.09 1.50
C ASN A 558 -5.17 11.25 1.34
N THR A 559 -4.09 11.64 2.02
CA THR A 559 -2.85 10.86 2.07
C THR A 559 -2.74 10.06 3.36
N LEU A 560 -1.95 8.98 3.33
CA LEU A 560 -1.61 8.18 4.51
C LEU A 560 -1.07 9.10 5.62
N CYS A 561 -1.65 8.99 6.81
CA CYS A 561 -1.25 9.70 8.01
C CYS A 561 -0.96 8.68 9.13
N ARG A 562 -0.43 9.16 10.26
CA ARG A 562 -0.12 8.32 11.42
C ARG A 562 -1.29 7.45 11.90
N GLU A 563 -2.50 8.00 11.87
CA GLU A 563 -3.71 7.28 12.26
C GLU A 563 -4.02 6.06 11.38
N ASP A 564 -3.65 6.10 10.09
CA ASP A 564 -3.85 5.00 9.15
C ASP A 564 -2.76 3.94 9.35
N ALA A 565 -1.49 4.36 9.48
CA ALA A 565 -0.38 3.48 9.83
C ALA A 565 -0.63 2.64 11.09
N ILE A 566 -1.24 3.24 12.12
CA ILE A 566 -1.63 2.53 13.34
C ILE A 566 -2.71 1.47 13.04
N ARG A 567 -3.69 1.79 12.19
CA ARG A 567 -4.72 0.84 11.76
C ARG A 567 -4.10 -0.29 10.94
N ASP A 568 -3.19 0.01 10.02
CA ASP A 568 -2.50 -1.00 9.21
C ASP A 568 -1.76 -2.02 10.07
N LEU A 569 -0.93 -1.53 11.00
CA LEU A 569 -0.16 -2.37 11.90
C LEU A 569 -1.07 -3.18 12.83
N ALA A 570 -2.17 -2.59 13.32
CA ALA A 570 -3.13 -3.30 14.14
C ALA A 570 -3.83 -4.43 13.37
N MET A 571 -4.25 -4.18 12.12
CA MET A 571 -4.86 -5.19 11.27
C MET A 571 -3.85 -6.29 10.91
N LEU A 572 -2.63 -5.92 10.54
CA LEU A 572 -1.60 -6.90 10.17
C LEU A 572 -1.25 -7.80 11.35
N LYS A 573 -1.03 -7.23 12.55
CA LYS A 573 -0.76 -8.02 13.76
C LYS A 573 -1.92 -8.95 14.11
N THR A 574 -3.16 -8.51 13.91
CA THR A 574 -4.35 -9.35 14.09
C THR A 574 -4.32 -10.54 13.15
N LEU A 575 -4.07 -10.33 11.85
CA LEU A 575 -3.99 -11.40 10.86
C LEU A 575 -2.83 -12.37 11.11
N MET A 576 -1.64 -11.85 11.45
CA MET A 576 -0.47 -12.68 11.78
C MET A 576 -0.67 -13.48 13.08
N GLY A 577 -1.47 -12.96 14.01
CA GLY A 577 -1.89 -13.64 15.23
C GLY A 577 -2.99 -14.68 15.04
N GLY A 578 -3.48 -14.89 13.81
CA GLY A 578 -4.56 -15.84 13.49
C GLY A 578 -5.97 -15.29 13.77
N GLY A 579 -6.09 -14.00 14.05
CA GLY A 579 -7.38 -13.31 14.13
C GLY A 579 -7.98 -13.05 12.74
N THR A 580 -9.21 -12.54 12.74
CA THR A 580 -9.95 -12.19 11.52
C THR A 580 -10.25 -10.70 11.48
N ILE A 581 -10.38 -10.16 10.27
CA ILE A 581 -10.85 -8.80 10.02
C ILE A 581 -12.27 -8.90 9.45
N LYS A 582 -13.15 -8.01 9.91
CA LYS A 582 -14.52 -7.96 9.40
C LYS A 582 -14.47 -7.56 7.92
N PRO A 583 -15.23 -8.24 7.03
CA PRO A 583 -15.34 -7.83 5.64
C PRO A 583 -15.77 -6.36 5.50
N ALA A 584 -15.19 -5.69 4.51
CA ALA A 584 -15.54 -4.31 4.18
C ALA A 584 -16.99 -4.21 3.71
N GLU A 585 -17.62 -3.07 3.97
CA GLU A 585 -18.93 -2.76 3.41
C GLU A 585 -18.79 -2.48 1.91
N ARG A 586 -19.81 -2.83 1.12
CA ARG A 586 -19.80 -2.63 -0.34
C ARG A 586 -19.74 -1.15 -0.74
N LYS A 587 -20.29 -0.27 0.10
CA LYS A 587 -20.23 1.18 -0.09
C LYS A 587 -19.34 1.78 0.96
N TRP A 588 -18.64 2.83 0.58
CA TRP A 588 -17.84 3.61 1.51
C TRP A 588 -18.70 4.11 2.68
N ASN A 589 -18.22 3.87 3.89
CA ASN A 589 -18.88 4.27 5.12
C ASN A 589 -17.86 4.98 6.03
N PRO A 590 -18.03 6.30 6.28
CA PRO A 590 -17.08 7.07 7.08
C PRO A 590 -16.95 6.57 8.53
N ASN A 591 -17.95 5.84 9.05
CA ASN A 591 -17.92 5.32 10.41
C ASN A 591 -16.95 4.14 10.60
N VAL A 592 -16.55 3.45 9.52
CA VAL A 592 -15.63 2.30 9.62
C VAL A 592 -14.30 2.71 10.24
N LYS A 593 -13.75 3.84 9.81
CA LYS A 593 -12.52 4.42 10.38
C LYS A 593 -12.69 4.68 11.88
N GLN A 594 -13.76 5.37 12.27
CA GLN A 594 -14.01 5.71 13.67
C GLN A 594 -14.15 4.45 14.55
N ASN A 595 -14.88 3.44 14.06
CA ASN A 595 -15.04 2.16 14.75
C ASN A 595 -13.69 1.42 14.91
N ASN A 596 -12.82 1.43 13.88
CA ASN A 596 -11.48 0.85 14.00
C ASN A 596 -10.65 1.55 15.07
N ILE A 597 -10.65 2.89 15.07
CA ILE A 597 -9.93 3.68 16.05
C ILE A 597 -10.39 3.35 17.47
N GLU A 598 -11.71 3.34 17.73
CA GLU A 598 -12.24 3.03 19.07
C GLU A 598 -11.82 1.64 19.57
N VAL A 599 -11.83 0.64 18.69
CA VAL A 599 -11.38 -0.72 19.01
C VAL A 599 -9.89 -0.74 19.34
N ILE A 600 -9.07 -0.04 18.56
CA ILE A 600 -7.61 0.03 18.79
C ILE A 600 -7.32 0.81 20.08
N GLU A 601 -7.95 1.96 20.31
CA GLU A 601 -7.79 2.75 21.53
C GLU A 601 -8.15 1.95 22.78
N ALA A 602 -9.27 1.21 22.73
CA ALA A 602 -9.71 0.35 23.84
C ALA A 602 -8.69 -0.76 24.13
N LYS A 603 -8.02 -1.30 23.10
CA LYS A 603 -7.01 -2.34 23.25
C LYS A 603 -5.68 -1.81 23.76
N LEU A 604 -5.24 -0.65 23.27
CA LEU A 604 -3.96 -0.04 23.62
C LEU A 604 -4.01 0.78 24.91
N GLY A 605 -5.21 1.18 25.35
CA GLY A 605 -5.39 2.09 26.48
C GLY A 605 -4.85 3.50 26.22
N LYS A 606 -4.73 3.90 24.94
CA LYS A 606 -4.16 5.18 24.51
C LYS A 606 -5.06 5.81 23.45
N LYS A 607 -5.20 7.13 23.52
CA LYS A 607 -5.88 7.94 22.51
C LYS A 607 -5.04 8.02 21.23
N ILE A 608 -5.68 7.87 20.08
CA ILE A 608 -5.10 8.11 18.76
C ILE A 608 -5.56 9.50 18.33
N GLU A 609 -4.60 10.40 18.10
CA GLU A 609 -4.90 11.73 17.60
C GLU A 609 -5.29 11.63 16.13
N LEU A 610 -6.52 12.07 15.83
CA LEU A 610 -7.01 12.14 14.47
C LEU A 610 -6.72 13.53 13.90
N VAL A 611 -6.21 13.51 12.68
CA VAL A 611 -5.94 14.70 11.88
C VAL A 611 -7.25 15.35 11.43
N GLU A 612 -7.24 16.68 11.34
CA GLU A 612 -8.37 17.46 10.80
C GLU A 612 -8.60 17.15 9.31
N ASN A 613 -9.68 17.67 8.74
CA ASN A 613 -9.96 17.61 7.30
C ASN A 613 -10.19 19.01 6.72
N GLU A 614 -10.57 19.08 5.44
CA GLU A 614 -10.74 20.32 4.70
C GLU A 614 -11.75 21.31 5.30
N GLN A 615 -12.61 20.87 6.22
CA GLN A 615 -13.60 21.74 6.86
C GLN A 615 -12.96 22.78 7.79
N THR A 616 -11.68 22.62 8.16
CA THR A 616 -10.95 23.61 8.98
C THR A 616 -10.28 24.70 8.15
N LEU A 617 -10.27 24.55 6.82
CA LEU A 617 -9.76 25.55 5.88
C LEU A 617 -10.84 26.55 5.49
N PRO A 618 -10.49 27.82 5.15
CA PRO A 618 -11.40 28.70 4.44
C PRO A 618 -11.86 28.03 3.13
N LYS A 619 -13.16 28.12 2.82
CA LYS A 619 -13.69 27.52 1.60
C LYS A 619 -13.14 28.25 0.36
N SER A 620 -12.52 27.51 -0.55
CA SER A 620 -12.16 28.04 -1.87
C SER A 620 -13.40 28.28 -2.72
N LYS A 621 -13.26 29.13 -3.75
CA LYS A 621 -14.33 29.36 -4.73
C LYS A 621 -14.78 28.04 -5.37
N LYS A 622 -13.82 27.17 -5.71
CA LYS A 622 -14.09 25.85 -6.29
C LYS A 622 -14.94 24.98 -5.36
N ARG A 623 -14.65 24.97 -4.06
CA ARG A 623 -15.46 24.25 -3.07
C ARG A 623 -16.86 24.82 -2.97
N GLN A 624 -17.04 26.14 -2.92
CA GLN A 624 -18.36 26.76 -2.84
C GLN A 624 -19.23 26.50 -4.08
N GLU A 625 -18.62 26.47 -5.27
CA GLU A 625 -19.36 26.41 -6.54
C GLU A 625 -19.54 25.00 -7.09
N ILE A 626 -18.67 24.04 -6.72
CA ILE A 626 -18.65 22.69 -7.32
C ILE A 626 -18.89 21.58 -6.30
N TYR A 627 -18.15 21.56 -5.20
CA TYR A 627 -18.15 20.41 -4.26
C TYR A 627 -19.14 20.56 -3.10
N GLU A 628 -19.28 21.76 -2.56
CA GLU A 628 -20.10 22.11 -1.40
C GLU A 628 -21.06 23.24 -1.74
N ILE A 629 -21.85 23.03 -2.80
CA ILE A 629 -22.90 23.96 -3.22
C ILE A 629 -23.89 24.09 -2.05
N GLU A 630 -23.98 25.28 -1.48
CA GLU A 630 -25.00 25.60 -0.47
C GLU A 630 -26.34 25.81 -1.19
N ASP A 631 -27.38 25.10 -0.74
CA ASP A 631 -28.75 25.14 -1.29
C ASP A 631 -29.42 26.52 -1.20
#